data_AF-A0AAW1YX03-F1
#
_entry.id   AF-A0AAW1YX03-F1
#
_cell.length_a   1.000
_cell.length_b   1.000
_cell.length_c   1.000
_cell.angle_alpha   90.00
_cell.angle_beta   90.00
_cell.angle_gamma   90.00
#
_symmetry.space_group_name_H-M   'P 1'
#
loop_
_entity.id
_entity.type
_entity.pdbx_description
1 polymer ?
#
loop_
_entity_poly.entity_id
_entity_poly.type
_entity_poly.pdbx_seq_one_letter_code
_entity_poly.pdbx_strand_id
1 'polypeptide(L)'
;MSPPVKCSLCCSLLTSCALWGLNGWTQIIQFQPPGPKPVPRNNNNSSTISALDMGISEEEWERLQKALDWPGPDQEITQLNQSTSPVHSTFSIVGLKESYKVGEKISVTITARDHNKNLKRYGGDFFKAKLFNSDLKASVYGEVEDHRNGTYSVALLLPWEGQAQVYVCLEHSSEAVQILNKYRESSFPRSHYNGHFEGPGPNKTRISEVVQCNLKWGADGSWRKGDCCCEYKDIKTGTVWQCERPKKLSCDNLVHHSRGGLEDPLNPLEKQIFTKTLTNVAITGDTQLINVLPNAAGIGTMERCRSGMTTPVPAGFYLKDVWKSFVCNTQQFSSSQMGSCLKNKIVYLMGDSTTRQWFEYFERKVPGLQRMDLHTPRTGGPLMAVELKNNIIVHWRPHGVPLRFTKMLLTDLHYISNDIDEIAGGPHVVVVFTICAHMVFHPITFYVHEVAKIRQSVVALLSRAPETTVIIKSGNTAGLKNIFQSDWYAMQLNTVMQEMFRDIDGVIYFDVWQMTSCHYLRENVHPGPVIVANEVNMLFSYVCPA
;
A
#
# COMPACT_ATOMS: atom_id res chain seq x y z
N MET A 1 -71.88 -36.98 -4.96
CA MET A 1 -72.08 -38.42 -5.20
C MET A 1 -70.77 -39.01 -5.68
N SER A 2 -70.11 -39.79 -4.84
CA SER A 2 -69.04 -40.75 -5.23
C SER A 2 -69.70 -42.06 -5.71
N PRO A 3 -69.00 -43.12 -6.17
CA PRO A 3 -67.67 -43.33 -6.79
C PRO A 3 -67.88 -44.16 -8.11
N PRO A 4 -67.15 -45.22 -8.54
CA PRO A 4 -65.77 -45.75 -8.36
C PRO A 4 -65.03 -45.97 -9.74
N VAL A 5 -63.70 -46.14 -9.89
CA VAL A 5 -62.67 -47.09 -9.36
C VAL A 5 -62.63 -48.49 -10.02
N LYS A 6 -61.53 -48.72 -10.78
CA LYS A 6 -60.65 -49.92 -10.96
C LYS A 6 -60.78 -50.92 -12.13
N CYS A 7 -59.63 -50.98 -12.86
CA CYS A 7 -58.76 -52.12 -13.21
C CYS A 7 -59.19 -53.20 -14.23
N SER A 8 -58.35 -53.39 -15.25
CA SER A 8 -57.75 -54.70 -15.55
C SER A 8 -56.41 -54.56 -16.30
N LEU A 9 -55.41 -55.29 -15.81
CA LEU A 9 -54.10 -55.58 -16.44
C LEU A 9 -54.26 -56.70 -17.48
N CYS A 10 -53.40 -56.72 -18.51
CA CYS A 10 -52.62 -57.92 -18.90
C CYS A 10 -51.57 -57.62 -19.99
N CYS A 11 -50.33 -58.09 -19.72
CA CYS A 11 -49.29 -58.73 -20.57
C CYS A 11 -49.16 -58.32 -22.05
N SER A 12 -47.99 -58.19 -22.70
CA SER A 12 -46.66 -58.84 -22.59
C SER A 12 -45.79 -58.23 -23.73
N LEU A 13 -44.48 -58.00 -23.60
CA LEU A 13 -43.41 -58.93 -24.00
C LEU A 13 -42.04 -58.29 -23.72
N LEU A 14 -41.15 -59.10 -23.13
CA LEU A 14 -39.72 -58.91 -22.91
C LEU A 14 -38.91 -59.31 -24.15
N THR A 15 -37.74 -58.69 -24.35
CA THR A 15 -36.38 -59.28 -24.52
C THR A 15 -35.44 -58.18 -25.04
N SER A 16 -34.55 -57.57 -24.26
CA SER A 16 -33.27 -58.03 -23.65
C SER A 16 -32.07 -58.03 -24.59
N CYS A 17 -31.09 -57.15 -24.32
CA CYS A 17 -29.64 -57.46 -24.35
C CYS A 17 -28.81 -56.36 -23.65
N ALA A 18 -28.38 -56.65 -22.42
CA ALA A 18 -27.00 -56.61 -21.90
C ALA A 18 -25.89 -56.15 -22.90
N LEU A 19 -24.79 -55.45 -22.58
CA LEU A 19 -23.99 -55.32 -21.36
C LEU A 19 -22.78 -54.35 -21.66
N TRP A 20 -22.27 -53.67 -20.62
CA TRP A 20 -20.89 -53.12 -20.41
C TRP A 20 -20.53 -51.73 -20.94
N GLY A 21 -19.94 -50.92 -20.03
CA GLY A 21 -19.18 -49.73 -20.40
C GLY A 21 -19.15 -48.59 -19.38
N LEU A 22 -18.73 -48.83 -18.14
CA LEU A 22 -18.15 -47.78 -17.29
C LEU A 22 -16.94 -47.19 -18.03
N ASN A 23 -17.00 -45.92 -18.45
CA ASN A 23 -15.89 -44.96 -18.52
C ASN A 23 -16.32 -43.70 -19.27
N GLY A 24 -16.52 -42.60 -18.55
CA GLY A 24 -16.87 -41.30 -19.11
C GLY A 24 -16.43 -40.17 -18.19
N TRP A 25 -15.14 -40.20 -17.89
CA TRP A 25 -14.29 -39.17 -17.31
C TRP A 25 -14.95 -37.78 -17.15
N THR A 26 -15.08 -37.36 -15.89
CA THR A 26 -15.05 -35.96 -15.49
C THR A 26 -13.86 -35.27 -16.16
N GLN A 27 -14.13 -34.43 -17.15
CA GLN A 27 -13.17 -33.47 -17.66
C GLN A 27 -12.91 -32.46 -16.53
N ILE A 28 -11.89 -32.72 -15.74
CA ILE A 28 -11.22 -31.68 -14.96
C ILE A 28 -10.68 -30.72 -16.01
N ILE A 29 -11.27 -29.53 -16.09
CA ILE A 29 -10.71 -28.43 -16.89
C ILE A 29 -9.34 -28.14 -16.29
N GLN A 30 -8.29 -28.65 -16.95
CA GLN A 30 -6.93 -28.22 -16.69
C GLN A 30 -6.86 -26.74 -17.04
N PHE A 31 -6.55 -25.92 -16.04
CA PHE A 31 -6.15 -24.54 -16.27
C PHE A 31 -4.90 -24.58 -17.14
N GLN A 32 -5.03 -24.24 -18.42
CA GLN A 32 -3.89 -24.07 -19.31
C GLN A 32 -3.42 -22.62 -19.20
N PRO A 33 -2.19 -22.37 -18.71
CA PRO A 33 -1.62 -21.03 -18.79
C PRO A 33 -1.49 -20.60 -20.27
N PRO A 34 -1.67 -19.30 -20.59
CA PRO A 34 -1.60 -18.82 -21.96
C PRO A 34 -0.23 -19.10 -22.58
N GLY A 35 -0.22 -19.82 -23.71
CA GLY A 35 1.00 -20.12 -24.45
C GLY A 35 1.64 -18.88 -25.10
N PRO A 36 2.96 -18.87 -25.30
CA PRO A 36 3.69 -17.71 -25.83
C PRO A 36 3.31 -17.43 -27.29
N LYS A 37 3.03 -16.16 -27.61
CA LYS A 37 2.89 -15.67 -28.99
C LYS A 37 4.18 -14.96 -29.43
N PRO A 38 4.66 -15.15 -30.69
CA PRO A 38 5.82 -14.44 -31.20
C PRO A 38 5.51 -12.96 -31.47
N VAL A 39 6.43 -12.08 -31.09
CA VAL A 39 6.33 -10.61 -31.26
C VAL A 39 7.12 -10.18 -32.51
N PRO A 40 6.58 -9.28 -33.37
CA PRO A 40 7.34 -8.70 -34.48
C PRO A 40 8.36 -7.68 -33.96
N ARG A 41 9.57 -7.68 -34.52
CA ARG A 41 10.58 -6.65 -34.28
C ARG A 41 10.20 -5.36 -35.01
N ASN A 42 10.18 -4.22 -34.31
CA ASN A 42 10.44 -2.94 -34.97
C ASN A 42 11.02 -1.84 -34.06
N ASN A 43 12.10 -1.26 -34.60
CA ASN A 43 12.66 0.09 -34.55
C ASN A 43 12.81 0.91 -33.25
N ASN A 44 14.07 1.29 -33.02
CA ASN A 44 14.58 2.30 -32.13
C ASN A 44 13.81 3.63 -32.23
N ASN A 45 13.15 4.01 -31.13
CA ASN A 45 13.01 5.37 -30.65
C ASN A 45 12.96 5.26 -29.11
N SER A 46 13.84 5.97 -28.41
CA SER A 46 13.78 6.09 -26.94
C SER A 46 12.46 6.78 -26.58
N SER A 47 11.42 6.00 -26.35
CA SER A 47 10.05 6.45 -26.15
C SER A 47 9.74 6.47 -24.66
N THR A 48 9.72 7.66 -24.07
CA THR A 48 9.19 7.88 -22.71
C THR A 48 7.82 7.20 -22.57
N ILE A 49 7.58 6.51 -21.44
CA ILE A 49 6.28 5.87 -21.14
C ILE A 49 5.17 6.92 -21.24
N SER A 50 4.17 6.65 -22.08
CA SER A 50 3.03 7.54 -22.32
C SER A 50 1.89 7.30 -21.32
N ALA A 51 0.94 8.25 -21.22
CA ALA A 51 -0.27 8.06 -20.41
C ALA A 51 -1.08 6.83 -20.88
N LEU A 52 -1.10 6.59 -22.20
CA LEU A 52 -1.74 5.43 -22.81
C LEU A 52 -1.15 4.10 -22.35
N ASP A 53 0.19 4.01 -22.24
CA ASP A 53 0.87 2.80 -21.75
C ASP A 53 0.50 2.50 -20.28
N MET A 54 0.26 3.55 -19.49
CA MET A 54 -0.22 3.45 -18.12
C MET A 54 -1.74 3.19 -18.02
N GLY A 55 -2.48 3.33 -19.12
CA GLY A 55 -3.93 3.12 -19.16
C GLY A 55 -4.73 4.26 -18.52
N ILE A 56 -4.22 5.50 -18.59
CA ILE A 56 -4.87 6.72 -18.09
C ILE A 56 -4.94 7.78 -19.21
N SER A 57 -5.73 8.83 -19.02
CA SER A 57 -5.76 9.96 -19.96
C SER A 57 -4.56 10.90 -19.78
N GLU A 58 -4.25 11.70 -20.81
CA GLU A 58 -3.21 12.74 -20.70
C GLU A 58 -3.57 13.78 -19.62
N GLU A 59 -4.85 14.16 -19.49
CA GLU A 59 -5.31 15.07 -18.43
C GLU A 59 -5.08 14.50 -17.02
N GLU A 60 -5.32 13.20 -16.83
CA GLU A 60 -5.01 12.51 -15.57
C GLU A 60 -3.51 12.48 -15.31
N TRP A 61 -2.71 12.26 -16.35
CA TRP A 61 -1.27 12.25 -16.24
C TRP A 61 -0.70 13.63 -15.88
N GLU A 62 -1.15 14.70 -16.54
CA GLU A 62 -0.75 16.08 -16.22
C GLU A 62 -1.09 16.45 -14.77
N ARG A 63 -2.29 16.06 -14.30
CA ARG A 63 -2.70 16.26 -12.90
C ARG A 63 -1.80 15.49 -11.94
N LEU A 64 -1.48 14.23 -12.24
CA LEU A 64 -0.57 13.43 -11.43
C LEU A 64 0.84 14.01 -11.41
N GLN A 65 1.37 14.47 -12.55
CA GLN A 65 2.68 15.13 -12.61
C GLN A 65 2.71 16.37 -11.73
N LYS A 66 1.64 17.17 -11.73
CA LYS A 66 1.53 18.34 -10.84
C LYS A 66 1.49 17.94 -9.36
N ALA A 67 0.79 16.85 -9.02
CA ALA A 67 0.70 16.36 -7.64
C ALA A 67 2.01 15.69 -7.15
N LEU A 68 2.79 15.12 -8.07
CA LEU A 68 4.07 14.49 -7.80
C LEU A 68 5.26 15.47 -7.89
N ASP A 69 5.03 16.69 -8.37
CA ASP A 69 6.05 17.73 -8.47
C ASP A 69 6.74 17.91 -7.11
N TRP A 70 8.07 17.84 -7.13
CA TRP A 70 8.88 18.00 -5.94
C TRP A 70 10.07 18.90 -6.28
N PRO A 71 10.22 20.05 -5.59
CA PRO A 71 11.32 20.96 -5.86
C PRO A 71 12.66 20.32 -5.49
N GLY A 72 13.74 20.81 -6.08
CA GLY A 72 15.08 20.35 -5.77
C GLY A 72 16.14 21.28 -6.35
N PRO A 73 17.42 20.99 -6.11
CA PRO A 73 18.51 21.76 -6.67
C PRO A 73 18.55 21.64 -8.21
N ASP A 74 18.86 22.75 -8.89
CA ASP A 74 19.01 22.80 -10.35
C ASP A 74 20.22 21.99 -10.87
N GLN A 75 21.19 21.71 -10.00
CA GLN A 75 22.42 21.00 -10.35
C GLN A 75 22.61 19.78 -9.45
N GLU A 76 23.31 18.77 -9.97
CA GLU A 76 23.74 17.63 -9.17
C GLU A 76 24.76 18.08 -8.13
N ILE A 77 24.66 17.51 -6.93
CA ILE A 77 25.56 17.83 -5.83
C ILE A 77 26.88 17.13 -6.02
N THR A 78 27.94 17.93 -6.07
CA THR A 78 29.31 17.45 -6.16
C THR A 78 30.02 17.47 -4.81
N GLN A 79 29.46 18.15 -3.80
CA GLN A 79 30.07 18.29 -2.48
C GLN A 79 29.04 18.17 -1.35
N LEU A 80 29.34 17.31 -0.35
CA LEU A 80 28.48 17.08 0.81
C LEU A 80 28.22 18.38 1.60
N ASN A 81 29.20 19.27 1.68
CA ASN A 81 29.10 20.51 2.45
C ASN A 81 27.98 21.47 1.98
N GLN A 82 27.52 21.34 0.73
CA GLN A 82 26.43 22.12 0.15
C GLN A 82 25.05 21.51 0.44
N SER A 83 25.00 20.27 0.92
CA SER A 83 23.75 19.61 1.30
C SER A 83 23.16 20.20 2.59
N THR A 84 21.85 20.06 2.77
CA THR A 84 21.18 20.55 3.98
C THR A 84 21.67 19.80 5.21
N SER A 85 22.17 20.55 6.19
CA SER A 85 22.68 20.02 7.45
C SER A 85 21.57 20.03 8.50
N PRO A 86 21.21 18.88 9.11
CA PRO A 86 20.25 18.86 10.22
C PRO A 86 20.81 19.56 11.47
N VAL A 87 22.13 19.68 11.60
CA VAL A 87 22.79 20.32 12.75
C VAL A 87 22.69 21.85 12.68
N HIS A 88 22.61 22.42 11.48
CA HIS A 88 22.58 23.87 11.28
C HIS A 88 21.20 24.41 10.85
N SER A 89 20.34 23.52 10.37
CA SER A 89 18.93 23.84 10.13
C SER A 89 18.19 23.98 11.46
N THR A 90 17.26 24.92 11.51
CA THR A 90 16.56 25.29 12.75
C THR A 90 15.07 25.48 12.52
N PHE A 91 14.25 25.37 13.57
CA PHE A 91 12.86 25.83 13.54
C PHE A 91 12.54 26.80 14.69
N SER A 92 11.53 27.64 14.50
CA SER A 92 11.02 28.55 15.54
C SER A 92 9.50 28.69 15.47
N ILE A 93 8.87 28.94 16.62
CA ILE A 93 7.43 29.20 16.74
C ILE A 93 7.19 30.69 16.56
N VAL A 94 6.33 31.03 15.61
CA VAL A 94 6.02 32.43 15.27
C VAL A 94 4.98 32.98 16.23
N GLY A 95 5.32 34.07 16.92
CA GLY A 95 4.36 34.83 17.73
C GLY A 95 3.81 34.04 18.92
N LEU A 96 4.67 33.30 19.64
CA LEU A 96 4.25 32.49 20.77
C LEU A 96 3.51 33.32 21.84
N LYS A 97 2.27 32.93 22.15
CA LYS A 97 1.46 33.48 23.25
C LYS A 97 1.72 32.70 24.55
N GLU A 98 1.38 33.32 25.69
CA GLU A 98 1.44 32.66 27.02
C GLU A 98 0.57 31.41 27.11
N SER A 99 -0.60 31.44 26.46
CA SER A 99 -1.53 30.32 26.39
C SER A 99 -2.38 30.38 25.13
N TYR A 100 -2.92 29.22 24.76
CA TYR A 100 -3.82 29.01 23.64
C TYR A 100 -5.06 28.26 24.09
N LYS A 101 -6.07 28.17 23.25
CA LYS A 101 -7.27 27.35 23.45
C LYS A 101 -7.29 26.19 22.47
N VAL A 102 -7.93 25.09 22.87
CA VAL A 102 -8.21 23.96 21.97
C VAL A 102 -8.90 24.45 20.69
N GLY A 103 -8.37 24.02 19.55
CA GLY A 103 -8.83 24.40 18.21
C GLY A 103 -8.05 25.55 17.56
N GLU A 104 -7.24 26.29 18.33
CA GLU A 104 -6.30 27.25 17.74
C GLU A 104 -5.16 26.55 16.98
N LYS A 105 -4.46 27.31 16.14
CA LYS A 105 -3.27 26.86 15.41
C LYS A 105 -2.06 27.70 15.83
N ILE A 106 -0.89 27.10 15.80
CA ILE A 106 0.39 27.81 15.86
C ILE A 106 1.11 27.68 14.52
N SER A 107 1.93 28.69 14.20
CA SER A 107 2.77 28.69 13.01
C SER A 107 4.21 28.42 13.41
N VAL A 108 4.87 27.52 12.69
CA VAL A 108 6.28 27.19 12.85
C VAL A 108 6.99 27.52 11.56
N THR A 109 8.14 28.18 11.63
CA THR A 109 9.02 28.41 10.50
C THR A 109 10.24 27.51 10.63
N ILE A 110 10.61 26.83 9.55
CA ILE A 110 11.84 26.05 9.43
C ILE A 110 12.78 26.80 8.50
N THR A 111 14.05 26.86 8.84
CA THR A 111 15.11 27.46 8.02
C THR A 111 16.20 26.43 7.78
N ALA A 112 16.34 26.02 6.52
CA ALA A 112 17.34 25.06 6.09
C ALA A 112 18.69 25.75 5.87
N ARG A 113 19.76 25.11 6.36
CA ARG A 113 21.15 25.58 6.18
C ARG A 113 22.05 24.46 5.73
N ASP A 114 23.06 24.80 4.94
CA ASP A 114 24.11 23.88 4.55
C ASP A 114 25.09 23.58 5.71
N HIS A 115 26.10 22.74 5.46
CA HIS A 115 27.13 22.42 6.47
C HIS A 115 28.06 23.60 6.81
N ASN A 116 28.08 24.64 5.98
CA ASN A 116 28.83 25.86 6.20
C ASN A 116 27.99 26.95 6.90
N LYS A 117 26.76 26.62 7.33
CA LYS A 117 25.77 27.50 7.97
C LYS A 117 25.19 28.57 7.03
N ASN A 118 25.37 28.44 5.73
CA ASN A 118 24.71 29.31 4.76
C ASN A 118 23.24 28.93 4.62
N LEU A 119 22.39 29.92 4.40
CA LEU A 119 20.98 29.68 4.06
C LEU A 119 20.89 28.94 2.72
N LYS A 120 20.05 27.90 2.68
CA LYS A 120 19.65 27.27 1.43
C LYS A 120 18.86 28.28 0.59
N ARG A 121 18.94 28.15 -0.73
CA ARG A 121 18.28 29.06 -1.71
C ARG A 121 17.23 28.36 -2.57
N TYR A 122 16.98 27.09 -2.28
CA TYR A 122 16.02 26.23 -2.96
C TYR A 122 15.36 25.33 -1.93
N GLY A 123 14.20 24.79 -2.28
CA GLY A 123 13.46 23.84 -1.47
C GLY A 123 13.83 22.38 -1.76
N GLY A 124 12.92 21.48 -1.40
CA GLY A 124 12.99 20.06 -1.69
C GLY A 124 13.40 19.20 -0.50
N ASP A 125 13.75 19.81 0.64
CA ASP A 125 14.05 19.05 1.85
C ASP A 125 12.76 18.37 2.34
N PHE A 126 12.84 17.08 2.61
CA PHE A 126 11.76 16.32 3.19
C PHE A 126 11.80 16.42 4.71
N PHE A 127 11.18 17.49 5.22
CA PHE A 127 10.94 17.66 6.64
C PHE A 127 9.65 16.96 7.09
N LYS A 128 9.65 16.50 8.33
CA LYS A 128 8.46 16.07 9.05
C LYS A 128 8.27 16.92 10.29
N ALA A 129 7.03 17.34 10.53
CA ALA A 129 6.67 18.10 11.70
C ALA A 129 5.49 17.46 12.43
N LYS A 130 5.50 17.59 13.76
CA LYS A 130 4.37 17.20 14.60
C LYS A 130 4.32 18.03 15.86
N LEU A 131 3.13 18.10 16.43
CA LEU A 131 2.94 18.51 17.81
C LEU A 131 2.73 17.25 18.65
N PHE A 132 3.32 17.17 19.84
CA PHE A 132 3.20 15.98 20.69
C PHE A 132 3.24 16.30 22.19
N ASN A 133 2.80 15.33 22.99
CA ASN A 133 3.03 15.24 24.43
C ASN A 133 3.17 13.76 24.81
N SER A 134 4.31 13.39 25.37
CA SER A 134 4.61 11.99 25.71
C SER A 134 3.76 11.46 26.86
N ASP A 135 3.50 12.27 27.89
CA ASP A 135 2.76 11.85 29.08
C ASP A 135 1.28 11.63 28.80
N LEU A 136 0.70 12.55 28.01
CA LEU A 136 -0.67 12.43 27.52
C LEU A 136 -0.81 11.40 26.40
N LYS A 137 0.31 10.89 25.87
CA LYS A 137 0.38 10.08 24.66
C LYS A 137 -0.45 10.70 23.54
N ALA A 138 -0.21 12.00 23.34
CA ALA A 138 -0.95 12.83 22.42
C ALA A 138 -0.03 13.29 21.28
N SER A 139 -0.55 13.33 20.07
CA SER A 139 0.18 13.88 18.94
C SER A 139 -0.72 14.21 17.76
N VAL A 140 -0.31 15.18 16.95
CA VAL A 140 -0.99 15.56 15.71
C VAL A 140 0.03 15.82 14.62
N TYR A 141 -0.32 15.42 13.41
CA TYR A 141 0.49 15.59 12.21
C TYR A 141 0.55 17.08 11.82
N GLY A 142 1.73 17.54 11.39
CA GLY A 142 1.94 18.85 10.81
C GLY A 142 2.40 18.72 9.36
N GLU A 143 1.61 19.26 8.44
CA GLU A 143 1.99 19.38 7.04
C GLU A 143 3.04 20.47 6.87
N VAL A 144 4.12 20.14 6.16
CA VAL A 144 5.20 21.06 5.87
C VAL A 144 4.99 21.65 4.48
N GLU A 145 4.89 22.97 4.41
CA GLU A 145 4.82 23.71 3.15
C GLU A 145 6.20 24.25 2.80
N ASP A 146 6.67 23.93 1.60
CA ASP A 146 7.96 24.38 1.07
C ASP A 146 7.81 25.68 0.28
N HIS A 147 8.53 26.73 0.70
CA HIS A 147 8.52 28.03 0.02
C HIS A 147 9.52 28.13 -1.15
N ARG A 148 10.16 27.02 -1.50
CA ARG A 148 11.11 26.84 -2.61
C ARG A 148 12.34 27.74 -2.54
N ASN A 149 12.69 28.20 -1.35
CA ASN A 149 13.78 29.17 -1.14
C ASN A 149 14.66 28.83 0.09
N GLY A 150 14.57 27.60 0.60
CA GLY A 150 15.28 27.16 1.81
C GLY A 150 14.54 27.44 3.12
N THR A 151 13.31 27.97 3.05
CA THR A 151 12.42 28.15 4.21
C THR A 151 11.12 27.37 4.02
N TYR A 152 10.55 26.93 5.15
CA TYR A 152 9.33 26.13 5.18
C TYR A 152 8.41 26.61 6.29
N SER A 153 7.10 26.42 6.15
CA SER A 153 6.12 26.70 7.18
C SER A 153 5.39 25.41 7.60
N VAL A 154 4.90 25.41 8.84
CA VAL A 154 4.03 24.37 9.36
C VAL A 154 2.94 25.04 10.18
N ALA A 155 1.67 24.76 9.85
CA ALA A 155 0.53 25.14 10.67
C ALA A 155 0.10 23.97 11.55
N LEU A 156 0.39 24.02 12.85
CA LEU A 156 0.06 22.95 13.80
C LEU A 156 -1.23 23.29 14.53
N LEU A 157 -2.24 22.44 14.37
CA LEU A 157 -3.46 22.47 15.19
C LEU A 157 -3.13 22.12 16.65
N LEU A 158 -3.85 22.73 17.59
CA LEU A 158 -3.82 22.42 19.03
C LEU A 158 -5.10 21.67 19.45
N PRO A 159 -5.16 20.33 19.35
CA PRO A 159 -6.43 19.62 19.45
C PRO A 159 -6.74 19.01 20.83
N TRP A 160 -5.85 19.17 21.82
CA TRP A 160 -6.09 18.70 23.19
C TRP A 160 -5.77 19.78 24.23
N GLU A 161 -6.44 19.68 25.38
CA GLU A 161 -6.11 20.46 26.58
C GLU A 161 -4.85 19.89 27.25
N GLY A 162 -3.97 20.79 27.72
CA GLY A 162 -2.74 20.46 28.41
C GLY A 162 -1.52 21.02 27.71
N GLN A 163 -0.36 20.42 28.00
CA GLN A 163 0.91 20.86 27.43
C GLN A 163 1.17 20.19 26.08
N ALA A 164 1.90 20.89 25.21
CA ALA A 164 2.34 20.38 23.93
C ALA A 164 3.73 20.89 23.57
N GLN A 165 4.45 20.13 22.74
CA GLN A 165 5.77 20.48 22.21
C GLN A 165 5.80 20.27 20.69
N VAL A 166 6.55 21.12 20.00
CA VAL A 166 6.83 20.98 18.57
C VAL A 166 8.03 20.06 18.38
N TYR A 167 7.94 19.19 17.38
CA TYR A 167 9.04 18.37 16.91
C TYR A 167 9.17 18.52 15.40
N VAL A 168 10.38 18.80 14.93
CA VAL A 168 10.72 18.86 13.51
C VAL A 168 11.93 17.97 13.25
N CYS A 169 11.85 17.16 12.19
CA CYS A 169 12.89 16.26 11.75
C CYS A 169 13.20 16.50 10.28
N LEU A 170 14.50 16.58 9.94
CA LEU A 170 14.95 16.46 8.55
C LEU A 170 15.07 14.97 8.23
N GLU A 171 14.15 14.46 7.43
CA GLU A 171 14.23 13.06 7.03
C GLU A 171 15.23 12.86 5.89
N HIS A 172 15.08 13.66 4.84
CA HIS A 172 15.97 13.68 3.69
C HIS A 172 16.22 15.13 3.30
N SER A 173 17.47 15.51 3.07
CA SER A 173 17.74 16.78 2.43
C SER A 173 17.25 16.80 0.98
N SER A 174 17.09 17.97 0.39
CA SER A 174 16.76 18.14 -1.04
C SER A 174 17.71 17.37 -1.96
N GLU A 175 18.95 17.21 -1.52
CA GLU A 175 20.00 16.45 -2.20
C GLU A 175 19.75 14.94 -2.15
N ALA A 176 19.40 14.43 -0.97
CA ALA A 176 18.99 13.04 -0.82
C ALA A 176 17.76 12.75 -1.67
N VAL A 177 16.78 13.66 -1.69
CA VAL A 177 15.57 13.52 -2.52
C VAL A 177 15.89 13.54 -4.01
N GLN A 178 16.79 14.40 -4.48
CA GLN A 178 17.25 14.40 -5.88
C GLN A 178 17.84 13.03 -6.26
N ILE A 179 18.64 12.42 -5.37
CA ILE A 179 19.21 11.08 -5.57
C ILE A 179 18.11 9.99 -5.57
N LEU A 180 17.15 10.08 -4.63
CA LEU A 180 16.01 9.17 -4.58
C LEU A 180 15.23 9.21 -5.90
N ASN A 181 14.93 10.41 -6.41
CA ASN A 181 14.22 10.59 -7.66
C ASN A 181 15.02 10.05 -8.85
N LYS A 182 16.32 10.38 -8.95
CA LYS A 182 17.24 9.90 -10.00
C LYS A 182 17.19 8.37 -10.17
N TYR A 183 17.26 7.62 -9.07
CA TYR A 183 17.25 6.15 -9.12
C TYR A 183 15.85 5.52 -9.11
N ARG A 184 14.78 6.31 -8.92
CA ARG A 184 13.42 5.86 -9.18
C ARG A 184 13.12 5.89 -10.68
N GLU A 185 13.58 6.93 -11.37
CA GLU A 185 13.34 7.14 -12.79
C GLU A 185 14.39 6.49 -13.71
N SER A 186 15.51 6.02 -13.16
CA SER A 186 16.51 5.31 -13.95
C SER A 186 16.10 3.87 -14.28
N SER A 187 16.69 3.30 -15.33
CA SER A 187 16.54 1.89 -15.67
C SER A 187 17.34 0.95 -14.76
N PHE A 188 17.99 1.47 -13.70
CA PHE A 188 18.78 0.66 -12.78
C PHE A 188 17.85 -0.17 -11.86
N PRO A 189 17.89 -1.50 -11.92
CA PRO A 189 17.05 -2.34 -11.07
C PRO A 189 17.57 -2.37 -9.62
N ARG A 190 16.99 -1.54 -8.74
CA ARG A 190 17.30 -1.53 -7.30
C ARG A 190 16.91 -2.83 -6.58
N SER A 191 15.98 -3.59 -7.15
CA SER A 191 15.39 -4.80 -6.59
C SER A 191 15.39 -5.92 -7.62
N HIS A 192 15.89 -7.08 -7.21
CA HIS A 192 15.90 -8.30 -8.00
C HIS A 192 15.02 -9.38 -7.35
N TYR A 193 14.57 -10.32 -8.17
CA TYR A 193 13.67 -11.40 -7.78
C TYR A 193 14.15 -12.73 -8.34
N ASN A 194 13.67 -13.83 -7.77
CA ASN A 194 14.05 -15.16 -8.18
C ASN A 194 12.82 -15.98 -8.59
N GLY A 195 12.91 -16.62 -9.74
CA GLY A 195 11.98 -17.66 -10.19
C GLY A 195 12.56 -19.04 -9.90
N HIS A 196 11.77 -19.91 -9.30
CA HIS A 196 12.15 -21.29 -9.00
C HIS A 196 11.42 -22.21 -9.97
N PHE A 197 12.20 -22.79 -10.87
CA PHE A 197 11.73 -23.73 -11.87
C PHE A 197 11.91 -25.15 -11.34
N GLU A 198 10.85 -25.93 -11.37
CA GLU A 198 10.86 -27.30 -10.87
C GLU A 198 10.17 -28.23 -11.86
N GLY A 199 10.81 -29.36 -12.15
CA GLY A 199 10.28 -30.31 -13.15
C GLY A 199 10.92 -31.69 -13.05
N PRO A 200 10.39 -32.67 -13.81
CA PRO A 200 10.95 -34.01 -13.87
C PRO A 200 12.32 -34.01 -14.52
N GLY A 201 13.25 -34.77 -13.94
CA GLY A 201 14.57 -35.04 -14.48
C GLY A 201 14.78 -36.51 -14.86
N PRO A 202 15.96 -36.85 -15.40
CA PRO A 202 16.34 -38.23 -15.67
C PRO A 202 16.18 -39.12 -14.43
N ASN A 203 15.84 -40.40 -14.64
CA ASN A 203 15.74 -41.40 -13.57
C ASN A 203 14.79 -41.04 -12.42
N LYS A 204 13.66 -40.37 -12.71
CA LYS A 204 12.66 -39.93 -11.73
C LYS A 204 13.22 -38.95 -10.68
N THR A 205 14.31 -38.25 -10.98
CA THR A 205 14.82 -37.17 -10.13
C THR A 205 13.99 -35.90 -10.35
N ARG A 206 14.02 -34.96 -9.39
CA ARG A 206 13.45 -33.62 -9.55
C ARG A 206 14.58 -32.65 -9.89
N ILE A 207 14.45 -31.93 -11.00
CA ILE A 207 15.35 -30.83 -11.33
C ILE A 207 14.78 -29.56 -10.70
N SER A 208 15.63 -28.79 -10.05
CA SER A 208 15.33 -27.46 -9.55
C SER A 208 16.36 -26.49 -10.11
N GLU A 209 15.90 -25.40 -10.73
CA GLU A 209 16.74 -24.30 -11.19
C GLU A 209 16.20 -23.00 -10.63
N VAL A 210 17.09 -22.15 -10.12
CA VAL A 210 16.74 -20.80 -9.67
C VAL A 210 17.38 -19.82 -10.62
N VAL A 211 16.56 -18.94 -11.19
CA VAL A 211 16.99 -17.92 -12.14
C VAL A 211 16.49 -16.57 -11.67
N GLN A 212 17.13 -15.51 -12.13
CA GLN A 212 16.69 -14.16 -11.84
C GLN A 212 15.43 -13.82 -12.64
N CYS A 213 14.55 -13.04 -12.03
CA CYS A 213 13.37 -12.47 -12.66
C CYS A 213 13.26 -10.97 -12.32
N ASN A 214 12.57 -10.22 -13.15
CA ASN A 214 12.17 -8.86 -12.86
C ASN A 214 10.95 -8.42 -13.67
N LEU A 215 10.46 -7.23 -13.34
CA LEU A 215 9.45 -6.51 -14.11
C LEU A 215 10.02 -6.09 -15.46
N LYS A 216 9.27 -6.35 -16.54
CA LYS A 216 9.53 -5.77 -17.86
C LYS A 216 8.65 -4.52 -18.03
N TRP A 217 9.23 -3.34 -17.81
CA TRP A 217 8.56 -2.03 -17.88
C TRP A 217 9.50 -0.97 -18.45
N GLY A 218 8.99 0.07 -19.14
CA GLY A 218 9.83 1.12 -19.73
C GLY A 218 10.17 0.92 -21.20
N ALA A 219 10.65 1.99 -21.85
CA ALA A 219 10.98 2.07 -23.29
C ALA A 219 11.97 1.01 -23.77
N ASP A 220 12.97 0.73 -22.95
CA ASP A 220 14.02 -0.26 -23.17
C ASP A 220 13.61 -1.63 -22.63
N GLY A 221 12.43 -1.79 -22.04
CA GLY A 221 12.00 -3.00 -21.34
C GLY A 221 12.81 -3.30 -20.08
N SER A 222 13.52 -2.30 -19.51
CA SER A 222 14.38 -2.12 -18.30
C SER A 222 15.08 -3.30 -17.60
N TRP A 223 14.77 -4.54 -17.94
CA TRP A 223 15.52 -5.71 -17.56
C TRP A 223 15.70 -6.60 -18.81
N ARG A 224 16.79 -6.42 -19.55
CA ARG A 224 17.13 -7.28 -20.71
C ARG A 224 18.45 -8.02 -20.44
N LYS A 225 18.38 -9.24 -19.94
CA LYS A 225 19.54 -10.14 -19.92
C LYS A 225 19.55 -11.01 -21.20
N GLY A 226 20.18 -10.48 -22.25
CA GLY A 226 20.50 -11.24 -23.47
C GLY A 226 19.30 -11.71 -24.32
N ASP A 227 19.55 -12.64 -25.24
CA ASP A 227 18.65 -13.05 -26.34
C ASP A 227 17.59 -14.13 -26.00
N CYS A 228 17.29 -14.45 -24.73
CA CYS A 228 16.15 -15.35 -24.43
C CYS A 228 15.66 -15.30 -22.98
N CYS A 229 14.39 -14.94 -22.78
CA CYS A 229 13.72 -14.93 -21.48
C CYS A 229 12.39 -15.69 -21.52
N CYS A 230 11.94 -16.16 -20.36
CA CYS A 230 10.56 -16.60 -20.14
C CYS A 230 9.71 -15.38 -19.76
N GLU A 231 8.61 -15.14 -20.49
CA GLU A 231 7.70 -14.01 -20.24
C GLU A 231 6.33 -14.52 -19.81
N TYR A 232 5.85 -14.01 -18.68
CA TYR A 232 4.55 -14.31 -18.10
C TYR A 232 3.75 -13.02 -18.10
N LYS A 233 2.84 -12.90 -19.08
CA LYS A 233 1.97 -11.74 -19.21
C LYS A 233 0.66 -12.01 -18.51
N ASP A 234 0.30 -11.15 -17.56
CA ASP A 234 -1.05 -11.14 -17.02
C ASP A 234 -2.03 -10.62 -18.09
N ILE A 235 -3.14 -11.34 -18.27
CA ILE A 235 -4.10 -11.05 -19.34
C ILE A 235 -4.86 -9.74 -19.06
N LYS A 236 -5.16 -9.45 -17.79
CA LYS A 236 -6.01 -8.33 -17.37
C LYS A 236 -5.20 -7.03 -17.29
N THR A 237 -4.08 -7.06 -16.59
CA THR A 237 -3.24 -5.88 -16.40
C THR A 237 -2.39 -5.61 -17.64
N GLY A 238 -1.95 -6.68 -18.31
CA GLY A 238 -0.96 -6.62 -19.38
C GLY A 238 0.48 -6.56 -18.86
N THR A 239 0.66 -6.56 -17.53
CA THR A 239 1.97 -6.57 -16.87
C THR A 239 2.74 -7.82 -17.26
N VAL A 240 4.01 -7.64 -17.62
CA VAL A 240 4.89 -8.74 -18.04
C VAL A 240 5.94 -8.98 -16.97
N TRP A 241 5.85 -10.15 -16.34
CA TRP A 241 6.90 -10.68 -15.49
C TRP A 241 7.89 -11.47 -16.34
N GLN A 242 9.18 -11.15 -16.23
CA GLN A 242 10.21 -11.76 -17.06
C GLN A 242 11.24 -12.49 -16.18
N CYS A 243 11.65 -13.68 -16.61
CA CYS A 243 12.69 -14.48 -15.97
C CYS A 243 13.74 -14.89 -17.00
N GLU A 244 15.00 -15.09 -16.57
CA GLU A 244 16.00 -15.72 -17.44
C GLU A 244 15.52 -17.13 -17.80
N ARG A 245 15.86 -17.60 -19.00
CA ARG A 245 15.51 -18.96 -19.38
C ARG A 245 16.32 -19.97 -18.55
N PRO A 246 15.70 -20.93 -17.83
CA PRO A 246 16.42 -22.00 -17.16
C PRO A 246 17.21 -22.85 -18.17
N LYS A 247 18.31 -23.48 -17.73
CA LYS A 247 19.22 -24.20 -18.63
C LYS A 247 18.68 -25.56 -19.04
N LYS A 248 17.94 -26.24 -18.16
CA LYS A 248 17.46 -27.61 -18.36
C LYS A 248 15.94 -27.69 -18.44
N LEU A 249 15.23 -26.81 -17.74
CA LEU A 249 13.77 -26.79 -17.68
C LEU A 249 13.15 -25.90 -18.77
N SER A 250 11.85 -26.07 -19.01
CA SER A 250 11.08 -25.18 -19.87
C SER A 250 10.54 -23.97 -19.10
N CYS A 251 10.03 -22.96 -19.80
CA CYS A 251 9.38 -21.81 -19.16
C CYS A 251 8.11 -22.20 -18.38
N ASP A 252 7.44 -23.28 -18.78
CA ASP A 252 6.20 -23.73 -18.11
C ASP A 252 6.48 -24.35 -16.72
N ASN A 253 7.76 -24.54 -16.37
CA ASN A 253 8.17 -25.12 -15.09
C ASN A 253 8.33 -24.10 -13.97
N LEU A 254 7.96 -22.82 -14.13
CA LEU A 254 8.01 -21.84 -13.05
C LEU A 254 6.96 -22.18 -11.98
N VAL A 255 7.41 -22.55 -10.78
CA VAL A 255 6.51 -22.95 -9.68
C VAL A 255 6.46 -21.90 -8.57
N HIS A 256 7.60 -21.30 -8.23
CA HIS A 256 7.67 -20.36 -7.12
C HIS A 256 8.35 -19.04 -7.48
N HIS A 257 7.99 -18.03 -6.72
CA HIS A 257 8.60 -16.70 -6.71
C HIS A 257 9.20 -16.42 -5.34
N SER A 258 10.30 -15.68 -5.28
CA SER A 258 10.81 -15.12 -4.04
C SER A 258 11.51 -13.79 -4.26
N ARG A 259 11.63 -12.98 -3.20
CA ARG A 259 12.57 -11.85 -3.18
C ARG A 259 13.98 -12.34 -3.52
N GLY A 260 14.68 -11.54 -4.32
CA GLY A 260 16.11 -11.67 -4.56
C GLY A 260 16.90 -10.58 -3.86
N GLY A 261 18.09 -10.31 -4.39
CA GLY A 261 18.99 -9.29 -3.88
C GLY A 261 18.45 -7.87 -4.03
N LEU A 262 19.07 -6.96 -3.28
CA LEU A 262 18.99 -5.52 -3.53
C LEU A 262 20.34 -5.10 -4.11
N GLU A 263 20.32 -4.18 -5.06
CA GLU A 263 21.54 -3.63 -5.66
C GLU A 263 21.64 -2.15 -5.32
N ASP A 264 22.73 -1.76 -4.67
CA ASP A 264 22.95 -0.39 -4.21
C ASP A 264 23.61 0.43 -5.33
N PRO A 265 22.89 1.39 -5.93
CA PRO A 265 23.45 2.17 -7.02
C PRO A 265 24.34 3.32 -6.54
N LEU A 266 24.40 3.58 -5.23
CA LEU A 266 24.98 4.81 -4.71
C LEU A 266 26.49 4.86 -4.89
N ASN A 267 26.98 6.00 -5.37
CA ASN A 267 28.42 6.29 -5.37
C ASN A 267 28.92 6.69 -3.94
N PRO A 268 30.24 6.80 -3.71
CA PRO A 268 30.77 7.10 -2.37
C PRO A 268 30.31 8.43 -1.76
N LEU A 269 30.00 9.45 -2.56
CA LEU A 269 29.45 10.73 -2.08
C LEU A 269 27.98 10.56 -1.69
N GLU A 270 27.19 9.93 -2.56
CA GLU A 270 25.75 9.67 -2.32
C GLU A 270 25.56 8.81 -1.05
N LYS A 271 26.45 7.83 -0.81
CA LYS A 271 26.44 7.04 0.43
C LYS A 271 26.61 7.88 1.70
N GLN A 272 27.37 8.98 1.65
CA GLN A 272 27.53 9.87 2.79
C GLN A 272 26.23 10.63 3.09
N ILE A 273 25.49 11.04 2.06
CA ILE A 273 24.20 11.73 2.18
C ILE A 273 23.16 10.86 2.90
N PHE A 274 23.17 9.53 2.68
CA PHE A 274 22.28 8.57 3.36
C PHE A 274 22.77 8.05 4.71
N THR A 275 23.77 8.69 5.33
CA THR A 275 24.21 8.30 6.68
C THR A 275 23.15 8.65 7.73
N LYS A 276 23.12 7.87 8.83
CA LYS A 276 22.18 8.08 9.95
C LYS A 276 22.38 9.41 10.69
N THR A 277 23.51 10.07 10.49
CA THR A 277 23.80 11.40 11.04
C THR A 277 23.20 12.53 10.22
N LEU A 278 22.74 12.25 8.99
CA LEU A 278 22.15 13.22 8.08
C LEU A 278 20.70 12.91 7.72
N THR A 279 20.28 11.65 7.87
CA THR A 279 18.91 11.20 7.56
C THR A 279 18.11 10.91 8.82
N ASN A 280 16.86 11.38 8.83
CA ASN A 280 15.91 11.22 9.93
C ASN A 280 16.46 11.75 11.27
N VAL A 281 16.96 12.99 11.22
CA VAL A 281 17.57 13.69 12.36
C VAL A 281 16.70 14.86 12.80
N ALA A 282 16.38 14.88 14.09
CA ALA A 282 15.69 16.02 14.71
C ALA A 282 16.56 17.28 14.58
N ILE A 283 15.95 18.36 14.11
CA ILE A 283 16.62 19.66 14.02
C ILE A 283 16.40 20.46 15.31
N THR A 284 17.29 21.41 15.61
CA THR A 284 17.19 22.21 16.84
C THR A 284 16.20 23.36 16.64
N GLY A 285 15.44 23.72 17.67
CA GLY A 285 14.51 24.84 17.62
C GLY A 285 13.92 25.17 18.97
N ASP A 286 12.81 25.91 18.97
CA ASP A 286 12.12 26.30 20.19
C ASP A 286 11.63 25.08 20.99
N THR A 287 12.01 25.05 22.27
CA THR A 287 11.67 23.98 23.23
C THR A 287 10.57 24.38 24.21
N GLN A 288 9.98 25.57 24.01
CA GLN A 288 8.99 26.17 24.90
C GLN A 288 7.73 25.28 24.95
N LEU A 289 7.24 25.03 26.17
CA LEU A 289 5.99 24.30 26.38
C LEU A 289 4.81 25.18 25.97
N ILE A 290 3.99 24.66 25.08
CA ILE A 290 2.76 25.32 24.65
C ILE A 290 1.66 24.90 25.62
N ASN A 291 1.10 25.87 26.33
CA ASN A 291 -0.02 25.64 27.25
C ASN A 291 -1.34 25.80 26.50
N VAL A 292 -2.12 24.73 26.40
CA VAL A 292 -3.43 24.71 25.74
C VAL A 292 -4.53 24.58 26.79
N LEU A 293 -5.32 25.64 26.92
CA LEU A 293 -6.47 25.75 27.79
C LEU A 293 -7.71 25.10 27.14
N PRO A 294 -8.67 24.62 27.94
CA PRO A 294 -9.92 24.11 27.41
C PRO A 294 -10.68 25.20 26.65
N ASN A 295 -11.43 24.78 25.63
CA ASN A 295 -12.32 25.65 24.89
C ASN A 295 -13.77 25.26 25.21
N ALA A 296 -14.56 26.21 25.72
CA ALA A 296 -15.96 25.99 26.09
C ALA A 296 -16.91 25.92 24.87
N ALA A 297 -16.43 26.32 23.69
CA ALA A 297 -17.15 26.06 22.45
C ALA A 297 -17.13 24.55 22.18
N GLY A 298 -18.29 23.90 22.28
CA GLY A 298 -18.40 22.47 21.99
C GLY A 298 -17.85 22.16 20.59
N ILE A 299 -17.01 21.14 20.48
CA ILE A 299 -16.71 20.54 19.18
C ILE A 299 -18.06 20.10 18.61
N GLY A 300 -18.43 20.64 17.44
CA GLY A 300 -19.68 20.29 16.78
C GLY A 300 -19.84 18.78 16.68
N THR A 301 -21.08 18.29 16.71
CA THR A 301 -21.35 16.85 16.58
C THR A 301 -20.80 16.36 15.26
N MET A 302 -19.74 15.56 15.31
CA MET A 302 -19.11 15.01 14.12
C MET A 302 -20.02 13.95 13.50
N GLU A 303 -20.15 14.00 12.19
CA GLU A 303 -21.01 13.08 11.47
C GLU A 303 -20.46 11.65 11.48
N ARG A 304 -21.35 10.69 11.25
CA ARG A 304 -21.00 9.27 11.15
C ARG A 304 -20.12 9.02 9.92
N CYS A 305 -19.16 8.11 10.08
CA CYS A 305 -18.29 7.66 8.99
C CYS A 305 -19.09 7.04 7.83
N ARG A 306 -18.82 7.51 6.62
CA ARG A 306 -19.42 7.02 5.36
C ARG A 306 -18.45 7.26 4.18
N SER A 307 -18.71 6.66 3.03
CA SER A 307 -17.99 6.97 1.80
C SER A 307 -18.21 8.42 1.34
N GLY A 308 -17.25 8.97 0.57
CA GLY A 308 -17.33 10.34 0.03
C GLY A 308 -16.96 11.45 1.01
N MET A 309 -16.41 11.12 2.18
CA MET A 309 -15.92 12.11 3.13
C MET A 309 -14.55 12.64 2.71
N THR A 310 -14.35 13.95 2.84
CA THR A 310 -13.05 14.58 2.59
C THR A 310 -12.12 14.37 3.78
N THR A 311 -10.87 13.99 3.51
CA THR A 311 -9.83 13.90 4.52
C THR A 311 -9.14 15.25 4.70
N PRO A 312 -9.31 15.95 5.84
CA PRO A 312 -8.61 17.19 6.10
C PRO A 312 -7.14 16.94 6.46
N VAL A 313 -6.34 18.00 6.50
CA VAL A 313 -4.99 17.97 7.03
C VAL A 313 -4.91 18.92 8.24
N PRO A 314 -4.66 18.40 9.46
CA PRO A 314 -4.51 16.97 9.80
C PRO A 314 -5.83 16.19 9.71
N ALA A 315 -5.75 14.87 9.47
CA ALA A 315 -6.90 13.94 9.41
C ALA A 315 -7.43 13.54 10.79
N GLY A 316 -6.66 13.82 11.84
CA GLY A 316 -6.96 13.49 13.22
C GLY A 316 -5.75 13.70 14.14
N PHE A 317 -5.88 13.25 15.38
CA PHE A 317 -4.83 13.33 16.39
C PHE A 317 -4.93 12.16 17.36
N TYR A 318 -3.81 11.78 17.97
CA TYR A 318 -3.80 10.90 19.13
C TYR A 318 -4.06 11.69 20.41
N LEU A 319 -4.84 11.10 21.30
CA LEU A 319 -4.94 11.48 22.71
C LEU A 319 -5.11 10.21 23.53
N LYS A 320 -4.21 9.97 24.50
CA LYS A 320 -4.22 8.78 25.35
C LYS A 320 -4.25 7.47 24.53
N ASP A 321 -3.40 7.36 23.52
CA ASP A 321 -3.31 6.22 22.58
C ASP A 321 -4.55 6.00 21.68
N VAL A 322 -5.51 6.93 21.67
CA VAL A 322 -6.72 6.82 20.83
C VAL A 322 -6.67 7.87 19.72
N TRP A 323 -6.83 7.42 18.47
CA TRP A 323 -6.98 8.29 17.32
C TRP A 323 -8.38 8.91 17.29
N LYS A 324 -8.40 10.24 17.36
CA LYS A 324 -9.57 11.08 17.18
C LYS A 324 -9.54 11.64 15.77
N SER A 325 -10.42 11.15 14.91
CA SER A 325 -10.48 11.59 13.52
C SER A 325 -11.17 12.95 13.40
N PHE A 326 -10.74 13.78 12.45
CA PHE A 326 -11.46 14.97 11.99
C PHE A 326 -12.31 14.69 10.74
N VAL A 327 -12.24 13.48 10.18
CA VAL A 327 -13.04 13.05 9.04
C VAL A 327 -14.46 12.72 9.51
N CYS A 328 -14.57 11.92 10.57
CA CYS A 328 -15.84 11.37 11.04
C CYS A 328 -15.76 10.91 12.50
N ASN A 329 -16.92 10.64 13.10
CA ASN A 329 -17.01 10.12 14.47
C ASN A 329 -16.54 8.66 14.55
N THR A 330 -15.26 8.47 14.86
CA THR A 330 -14.65 7.15 15.06
C THR A 330 -14.96 6.58 16.44
N GLN A 331 -15.18 5.27 16.49
CA GLN A 331 -15.52 4.54 17.71
C GLN A 331 -14.41 3.54 18.08
N GLN A 332 -14.36 3.16 19.35
CA GLN A 332 -13.53 2.06 19.83
C GLN A 332 -14.40 0.82 19.99
N PHE A 333 -13.93 -0.31 19.50
CA PHE A 333 -14.70 -1.55 19.51
C PHE A 333 -14.11 -2.55 20.51
N SER A 334 -14.96 -3.10 21.36
CA SER A 334 -14.65 -4.32 22.11
C SER A 334 -14.70 -5.54 21.20
N SER A 335 -14.10 -6.65 21.63
CA SER A 335 -14.11 -7.92 20.90
C SER A 335 -15.52 -8.39 20.51
N SER A 336 -16.50 -8.27 21.41
CA SER A 336 -17.89 -8.65 21.12
C SER A 336 -18.56 -7.72 20.09
N GLN A 337 -18.27 -6.43 20.14
CA GLN A 337 -18.76 -5.46 19.15
C GLN A 337 -18.14 -5.72 17.77
N MET A 338 -16.85 -6.07 17.68
CA MET A 338 -16.21 -6.47 16.42
C MET A 338 -16.89 -7.70 15.81
N GLY A 339 -17.13 -8.75 16.60
CA GLY A 339 -17.85 -9.94 16.13
C GLY A 339 -19.28 -9.65 15.70
N SER A 340 -20.00 -8.80 16.44
CA SER A 340 -21.37 -8.38 16.09
C SER A 340 -21.41 -7.59 14.79
N CYS A 341 -20.43 -6.71 14.58
CA CYS A 341 -20.31 -5.90 13.38
C CYS A 341 -20.00 -6.73 12.12
N LEU A 342 -19.16 -7.76 12.25
CA LEU A 342 -18.80 -8.65 11.13
C LEU A 342 -19.86 -9.71 10.83
N LYS A 343 -20.94 -9.79 11.62
CA LYS A 343 -22.00 -10.77 11.40
C LYS A 343 -22.51 -10.73 9.96
N ASN A 344 -22.57 -11.90 9.33
CA ASN A 344 -22.96 -12.11 7.94
C ASN A 344 -22.11 -11.34 6.93
N LYS A 345 -20.83 -11.07 7.22
CA LYS A 345 -19.92 -10.37 6.29
C LYS A 345 -18.79 -11.26 5.78
N ILE A 346 -18.35 -10.95 4.56
CA ILE A 346 -17.13 -11.46 3.96
C ILE A 346 -16.17 -10.29 3.79
N VAL A 347 -14.99 -10.39 4.41
CA VAL A 347 -13.95 -9.35 4.35
C VAL A 347 -12.79 -9.85 3.50
N TYR A 348 -12.51 -9.15 2.42
CA TYR A 348 -11.35 -9.39 1.55
C TYR A 348 -10.26 -8.38 1.85
N LEU A 349 -9.20 -8.83 2.50
CA LEU A 349 -8.00 -8.03 2.74
C LEU A 349 -6.95 -8.39 1.67
N MET A 350 -6.38 -7.41 0.99
CA MET A 350 -5.42 -7.63 -0.09
C MET A 350 -4.19 -6.74 0.03
N GLY A 351 -3.08 -7.20 -0.54
CA GLY A 351 -1.92 -6.37 -0.82
C GLY A 351 -0.70 -6.64 0.04
N ASP A 352 -0.22 -5.62 0.76
CA ASP A 352 1.02 -5.74 1.53
C ASP A 352 0.84 -6.51 2.85
N SER A 353 1.98 -6.84 3.46
CA SER A 353 2.04 -7.41 4.82
C SER A 353 1.48 -6.49 5.91
N THR A 354 1.21 -5.22 5.63
CA THR A 354 0.58 -4.28 6.56
C THR A 354 -0.93 -4.52 6.67
N THR A 355 -1.61 -4.86 5.56
CA THR A 355 -2.99 -5.35 5.60
C THR A 355 -3.09 -6.73 6.26
N ARG A 356 -2.03 -7.56 6.19
CA ARG A 356 -1.96 -8.81 6.97
C ARG A 356 -2.06 -8.55 8.48
N GLN A 357 -1.51 -7.43 8.98
CA GLN A 357 -1.62 -7.10 10.40
C GLN A 357 -3.07 -6.92 10.84
N TRP A 358 -3.97 -6.47 9.94
CA TRP A 358 -5.41 -6.38 10.23
C TRP A 358 -6.05 -7.77 10.30
N PHE A 359 -5.70 -8.68 9.38
CA PHE A 359 -6.12 -10.08 9.46
C PHE A 359 -5.72 -10.70 10.80
N GLU A 360 -4.44 -10.59 11.18
CA GLU A 360 -3.91 -11.11 12.44
C GLU A 360 -4.49 -10.42 13.67
N TYR A 361 -4.94 -9.16 13.52
CA TYR A 361 -5.69 -8.47 14.55
C TYR A 361 -7.08 -9.08 14.73
N PHE A 362 -7.80 -9.37 13.64
CA PHE A 362 -9.12 -9.99 13.69
C PHE A 362 -9.07 -11.37 14.34
N GLU A 363 -8.12 -12.21 13.94
CA GLU A 363 -7.94 -13.55 14.52
C GLU A 363 -7.76 -13.51 16.04
N ARG A 364 -7.07 -12.49 16.54
CA ARG A 364 -6.82 -12.34 17.98
C ARG A 364 -8.01 -11.73 18.72
N LYS A 365 -8.82 -10.91 18.05
CA LYS A 365 -9.78 -10.00 18.71
C LYS A 365 -11.24 -10.32 18.43
N VAL A 366 -11.56 -11.00 17.34
CA VAL A 366 -12.93 -11.41 17.00
C VAL A 366 -13.22 -12.76 17.67
N PRO A 367 -14.18 -12.85 18.60
CA PRO A 367 -14.48 -14.09 19.30
C PRO A 367 -14.89 -15.22 18.35
N GLY A 368 -14.25 -16.39 18.50
CA GLY A 368 -14.58 -17.59 17.72
C GLY A 368 -14.02 -17.63 16.30
N LEU A 369 -13.38 -16.55 15.81
CA LEU A 369 -12.77 -16.55 14.48
C LEU A 369 -11.55 -17.49 14.46
N GLN A 370 -11.58 -18.50 13.59
CA GLN A 370 -10.54 -19.53 13.51
C GLN A 370 -9.88 -19.54 12.14
N ARG A 371 -8.55 -19.54 12.12
CA ARG A 371 -7.76 -19.71 10.90
C ARG A 371 -7.96 -21.10 10.31
N MET A 372 -8.18 -21.17 9.00
CA MET A 372 -8.16 -22.42 8.25
C MET A 372 -6.73 -22.74 7.81
N ASP A 373 -6.33 -24.02 7.90
CA ASP A 373 -5.07 -24.48 7.34
C ASP A 373 -5.22 -24.64 5.82
N LEU A 374 -4.70 -23.67 5.07
CA LEU A 374 -4.63 -23.70 3.61
C LEU A 374 -3.31 -24.30 3.10
N HIS A 375 -2.47 -24.83 4.00
CA HIS A 375 -1.11 -25.30 3.73
C HIS A 375 -0.20 -24.22 3.13
N THR A 376 -0.45 -22.95 3.48
CA THR A 376 0.32 -21.79 3.03
C THR A 376 1.21 -21.25 4.15
N PRO A 377 2.32 -20.55 3.81
CA PRO A 377 3.16 -19.91 4.82
C PRO A 377 2.38 -18.90 5.67
N ARG A 378 2.49 -19.02 7.00
CA ARG A 378 1.75 -18.18 7.98
C ARG A 378 1.86 -16.67 7.72
N THR A 379 3.01 -16.20 7.26
CA THR A 379 3.30 -14.78 6.99
C THR A 379 3.20 -14.41 5.50
N GLY A 380 3.04 -15.40 4.62
CA GLY A 380 3.04 -15.23 3.17
C GLY A 380 1.65 -15.29 2.54
N GLY A 381 0.75 -16.12 3.08
CA GLY A 381 -0.62 -16.30 2.56
C GLY A 381 -0.72 -17.17 1.30
N PRO A 382 -1.92 -17.27 0.68
CA PRO A 382 -3.19 -16.70 1.13
C PRO A 382 -3.62 -17.26 2.49
N LEU A 383 -4.38 -16.47 3.24
CA LEU A 383 -4.91 -16.80 4.56
C LEU A 383 -6.44 -16.69 4.54
N MET A 384 -7.09 -17.53 5.35
CA MET A 384 -8.54 -17.47 5.57
C MET A 384 -8.84 -17.76 7.04
N ALA A 385 -9.80 -17.04 7.60
CA ALA A 385 -10.37 -17.34 8.90
C ALA A 385 -11.89 -17.28 8.85
N VAL A 386 -12.56 -18.17 9.60
CA VAL A 386 -14.01 -18.32 9.60
C VAL A 386 -14.57 -18.37 11.01
N GLU A 387 -15.78 -17.83 11.19
CA GLU A 387 -16.59 -17.99 12.40
C GLU A 387 -18.00 -18.41 11.95
N LEU A 388 -18.39 -19.64 12.26
CA LEU A 388 -19.58 -20.26 11.69
C LEU A 388 -20.88 -19.72 12.28
N LYS A 389 -20.93 -19.35 13.56
CA LYS A 389 -22.16 -18.98 14.26
C LYS A 389 -22.75 -17.67 13.73
N ASN A 390 -21.90 -16.69 13.45
CA ASN A 390 -22.29 -15.39 12.91
C ASN A 390 -21.98 -15.26 11.42
N ASN A 391 -21.60 -16.35 10.74
CA ASN A 391 -21.30 -16.38 9.31
C ASN A 391 -20.28 -15.30 8.91
N ILE A 392 -19.11 -15.33 9.56
CA ILE A 392 -18.02 -14.40 9.32
C ILE A 392 -16.94 -15.11 8.50
N ILE A 393 -16.51 -14.50 7.40
CA ILE A 393 -15.38 -14.97 6.60
C ILE A 393 -14.40 -13.82 6.41
N VAL A 394 -13.13 -14.06 6.68
CA VAL A 394 -12.06 -13.10 6.45
C VAL A 394 -11.01 -13.77 5.58
N HIS A 395 -10.68 -13.15 4.44
CA HIS A 395 -9.57 -13.52 3.57
C HIS A 395 -8.44 -12.52 3.74
N TRP A 396 -7.20 -12.99 3.65
CA TRP A 396 -6.08 -12.12 3.33
C TRP A 396 -5.22 -12.73 2.21
N ARG A 397 -4.88 -11.94 1.19
CA ARG A 397 -3.99 -12.35 0.11
C ARG A 397 -2.88 -11.32 -0.13
N PRO A 398 -1.64 -11.75 -0.39
CA PRO A 398 -0.62 -10.84 -0.91
C PRO A 398 -0.97 -10.39 -2.33
N HIS A 399 -0.47 -9.23 -2.77
CA HIS A 399 -0.54 -8.86 -4.18
C HIS A 399 0.42 -9.71 -5.05
N GLY A 400 0.21 -9.67 -6.36
CA GLY A 400 1.02 -10.32 -7.39
C GLY A 400 2.46 -9.82 -7.50
N VAL A 401 3.22 -10.34 -8.45
CA VAL A 401 4.59 -9.86 -8.71
C VAL A 401 4.59 -8.39 -9.20
N PRO A 402 5.53 -7.52 -8.75
CA PRO A 402 6.71 -7.80 -7.93
C PRO A 402 6.47 -7.81 -6.41
N LEU A 403 6.41 -9.00 -5.80
CA LEU A 403 6.23 -9.18 -4.35
C LEU A 403 7.58 -9.47 -3.67
N ARG A 404 7.96 -8.74 -2.61
CA ARG A 404 9.23 -8.99 -1.88
C ARG A 404 9.09 -9.89 -0.65
N PHE A 405 8.50 -11.06 -0.82
CA PHE A 405 8.37 -12.08 0.22
C PHE A 405 9.41 -13.20 0.11
N THR A 406 9.38 -14.15 1.04
CA THR A 406 10.11 -15.43 0.93
C THR A 406 9.57 -16.27 -0.24
N LYS A 407 10.06 -17.51 -0.43
CA LYS A 407 9.58 -18.41 -1.48
C LYS A 407 8.07 -18.68 -1.31
N MET A 408 7.28 -18.27 -2.31
CA MET A 408 5.83 -18.41 -2.40
C MET A 408 5.47 -19.16 -3.69
N LEU A 409 4.37 -19.92 -3.69
CA LEU A 409 3.82 -20.46 -4.93
C LEU A 409 3.39 -19.31 -5.85
N LEU A 410 3.77 -19.35 -7.11
CA LEU A 410 3.40 -18.29 -8.06
C LEU A 410 1.88 -18.25 -8.27
N THR A 411 1.21 -19.40 -8.23
CA THR A 411 -0.25 -19.54 -8.35
C THR A 411 -1.03 -18.89 -7.22
N ASP A 412 -0.38 -18.54 -6.11
CA ASP A 412 -1.01 -17.83 -5.00
C ASP A 412 -0.93 -16.30 -5.16
N LEU A 413 -0.08 -15.81 -6.07
CA LEU A 413 0.28 -14.40 -6.23
C LEU A 413 -0.56 -13.75 -7.34
N HIS A 414 -1.79 -13.38 -7.00
CA HIS A 414 -2.71 -12.72 -7.92
C HIS A 414 -2.56 -11.20 -7.88
N TYR A 415 -2.68 -10.53 -9.03
CA TYR A 415 -2.84 -9.07 -9.07
C TYR A 415 -4.15 -8.68 -8.38
N ILE A 416 -4.13 -7.58 -7.60
CA ILE A 416 -5.31 -7.10 -6.84
C ILE A 416 -6.51 -6.88 -7.77
N SER A 417 -6.28 -6.38 -8.99
CA SER A 417 -7.33 -6.21 -10.00
C SER A 417 -8.06 -7.51 -10.34
N ASN A 418 -7.32 -8.62 -10.46
CA ASN A 418 -7.88 -9.91 -10.84
C ASN A 418 -8.77 -10.44 -9.72
N ASP A 419 -8.30 -10.37 -8.48
CA ASP A 419 -9.08 -10.78 -7.32
C ASP A 419 -10.36 -9.92 -7.15
N ILE A 420 -10.28 -8.60 -7.41
CA ILE A 420 -11.46 -7.71 -7.34
C ILE A 420 -12.50 -8.03 -8.42
N ASP A 421 -12.07 -8.39 -9.63
CA ASP A 421 -12.98 -8.76 -10.73
C ASP A 421 -13.80 -10.03 -10.41
N GLU A 422 -13.27 -10.93 -9.58
CA GLU A 422 -13.96 -12.17 -9.17
C GLU A 422 -14.93 -11.99 -8.00
N ILE A 423 -14.93 -10.82 -7.35
CA ILE A 423 -15.83 -10.53 -6.23
C ILE A 423 -17.22 -10.14 -6.75
N ALA A 424 -18.26 -10.88 -6.35
CA ALA A 424 -19.64 -10.55 -6.71
C ALA A 424 -20.09 -9.18 -6.18
N GLY A 425 -19.68 -8.85 -4.94
CA GLY A 425 -20.04 -7.61 -4.24
C GLY A 425 -21.35 -7.70 -3.44
N GLY A 426 -21.78 -6.58 -2.89
CA GLY A 426 -23.03 -6.40 -2.16
C GLY A 426 -22.84 -5.89 -0.72
N PRO A 427 -23.94 -5.67 0.02
CA PRO A 427 -23.92 -5.01 1.34
C PRO A 427 -23.20 -5.80 2.45
N HIS A 428 -22.92 -7.08 2.20
CA HIS A 428 -22.20 -7.98 3.08
C HIS A 428 -20.70 -8.08 2.77
N VAL A 429 -20.24 -7.46 1.68
CA VAL A 429 -18.86 -7.55 1.22
C VAL A 429 -18.07 -6.30 1.61
N VAL A 430 -16.90 -6.51 2.21
CA VAL A 430 -15.92 -5.47 2.52
C VAL A 430 -14.62 -5.80 1.79
N VAL A 431 -14.13 -4.90 0.96
CA VAL A 431 -12.84 -5.02 0.26
C VAL A 431 -11.89 -3.99 0.82
N VAL A 432 -10.72 -4.42 1.27
CA VAL A 432 -9.64 -3.55 1.74
C VAL A 432 -8.35 -3.90 1.00
N PHE A 433 -7.67 -2.91 0.44
CA PHE A 433 -6.37 -3.13 -0.17
C PHE A 433 -5.35 -2.02 0.12
N THR A 434 -4.06 -2.40 0.10
CA THR A 434 -2.88 -1.51 0.16
C THR A 434 -1.85 -2.01 -0.84
N ILE A 435 -1.22 -1.10 -1.57
CA ILE A 435 -0.09 -1.43 -2.45
C ILE A 435 0.95 -0.33 -2.32
N CYS A 436 2.01 -0.55 -1.55
CA CYS A 436 3.01 0.48 -1.25
C CYS A 436 4.40 -0.13 -0.98
N ALA A 437 4.54 -0.96 0.06
CA ALA A 437 5.82 -1.35 0.63
C ALA A 437 6.74 -2.09 -0.36
N HIS A 438 6.17 -2.82 -1.31
CA HIS A 438 6.93 -3.52 -2.36
C HIS A 438 7.06 -2.70 -3.65
N MET A 439 6.25 -1.66 -3.83
CA MET A 439 6.25 -0.84 -5.04
C MET A 439 7.25 0.32 -4.98
N VAL A 440 7.76 0.69 -3.80
CA VAL A 440 8.81 1.73 -3.65
C VAL A 440 10.11 1.42 -4.40
N PHE A 441 10.29 0.17 -4.83
CA PHE A 441 11.46 -0.29 -5.59
C PHE A 441 11.33 -0.08 -7.11
N HIS A 442 10.14 0.28 -7.59
CA HIS A 442 9.80 0.30 -9.01
C HIS A 442 9.53 1.74 -9.50
N PRO A 443 9.61 1.98 -10.83
CA PRO A 443 9.31 3.29 -11.40
C PRO A 443 7.90 3.76 -11.06
N ILE A 444 7.72 5.08 -10.87
CA ILE A 444 6.42 5.64 -10.53
C ILE A 444 5.37 5.38 -11.63
N THR A 445 5.80 5.36 -12.89
CA THR A 445 4.93 5.07 -14.05
C THR A 445 4.36 3.65 -14.01
N PHE A 446 5.13 2.67 -13.53
CA PHE A 446 4.61 1.32 -13.32
C PHE A 446 3.56 1.30 -12.21
N TYR A 447 3.81 2.04 -11.12
CA TYR A 447 2.84 2.12 -10.05
C TYR A 447 1.52 2.77 -10.49
N VAL A 448 1.59 3.84 -11.30
CA VAL A 448 0.41 4.47 -11.91
C VAL A 448 -0.36 3.46 -12.77
N HIS A 449 0.34 2.66 -13.58
CA HIS A 449 -0.28 1.58 -14.36
C HIS A 449 -1.03 0.58 -13.48
N GLU A 450 -0.38 0.03 -12.45
CA GLU A 450 -0.99 -0.94 -11.54
C GLU A 450 -2.22 -0.35 -10.82
N VAL A 451 -2.11 0.89 -10.32
CA VAL A 451 -3.22 1.61 -9.68
C VAL A 451 -4.37 1.84 -10.67
N ALA A 452 -4.10 2.15 -11.94
CA ALA A 452 -5.12 2.30 -12.96
C ALA A 452 -5.90 0.99 -13.21
N LYS A 453 -5.23 -0.16 -13.22
CA LYS A 453 -5.88 -1.48 -13.37
C LYS A 453 -6.73 -1.86 -12.17
N ILE A 454 -6.25 -1.57 -10.96
CA ILE A 454 -7.04 -1.75 -9.74
C ILE A 454 -8.27 -0.83 -9.77
N ARG A 455 -8.10 0.44 -10.14
CA ARG A 455 -9.18 1.42 -10.27
C ARG A 455 -10.28 0.96 -11.22
N GLN A 456 -9.91 0.47 -12.41
CA GLN A 456 -10.87 -0.08 -13.37
C GLN A 456 -11.72 -1.22 -12.77
N SER A 457 -11.08 -2.10 -12.00
CA SER A 457 -11.74 -3.25 -11.39
C SER A 457 -12.66 -2.82 -10.23
N VAL A 458 -12.23 -1.84 -9.43
CA VAL A 458 -13.05 -1.22 -8.36
C VAL A 458 -14.28 -0.51 -8.94
N VAL A 459 -14.11 0.28 -10.00
CA VAL A 459 -15.22 0.96 -10.67
C VAL A 459 -16.22 -0.07 -11.22
N ALA A 460 -15.73 -1.15 -11.84
CA ALA A 460 -16.59 -2.22 -12.31
C ALA A 460 -17.33 -2.93 -11.16
N LEU A 461 -16.70 -3.10 -9.99
CA LEU A 461 -17.32 -3.67 -8.79
C LEU A 461 -18.42 -2.77 -8.22
N LEU A 462 -18.16 -1.48 -8.07
CA LEU A 462 -19.14 -0.54 -7.53
C LEU A 462 -20.29 -0.28 -8.52
N SER A 463 -20.03 -0.35 -9.82
CA SER A 463 -21.07 -0.26 -10.85
C SER A 463 -22.06 -1.44 -10.77
N ARG A 464 -21.55 -2.68 -10.59
CA ARG A 464 -22.41 -3.88 -10.48
C ARG A 464 -23.04 -4.06 -9.10
N ALA A 465 -22.36 -3.64 -8.04
CA ALA A 465 -22.75 -3.85 -6.65
C ALA A 465 -22.40 -2.61 -5.78
N PRO A 466 -23.18 -1.52 -5.89
CA PRO A 466 -22.87 -0.22 -5.28
C PRO A 466 -22.87 -0.23 -3.75
N GLU A 467 -23.50 -1.22 -3.12
CA GLU A 467 -23.51 -1.38 -1.66
C GLU A 467 -22.22 -2.04 -1.11
N THR A 468 -21.29 -2.42 -1.98
CA THR A 468 -20.00 -2.99 -1.56
C THR A 468 -19.16 -1.93 -0.86
N THR A 469 -18.62 -2.23 0.32
CA THR A 469 -17.69 -1.32 1.00
C THR A 469 -16.28 -1.52 0.44
N VAL A 470 -15.69 -0.50 -0.16
CA VAL A 470 -14.30 -0.53 -0.68
C VAL A 470 -13.43 0.48 0.05
N ILE A 471 -12.35 0.00 0.66
CA ILE A 471 -11.43 0.80 1.47
C ILE A 471 -10.01 0.66 0.91
N ILE A 472 -9.38 1.79 0.70
CA ILE A 472 -7.97 1.90 0.30
C ILE A 472 -7.19 2.33 1.53
N LYS A 473 -6.28 1.49 2.01
CA LYS A 473 -5.38 1.85 3.11
C LYS A 473 -4.08 2.39 2.52
N SER A 474 -3.67 3.59 2.92
CA SER A 474 -2.39 4.18 2.51
C SER A 474 -1.19 3.38 3.05
N GLY A 475 -0.01 3.66 2.49
CA GLY A 475 1.26 3.24 3.06
C GLY A 475 1.50 3.83 4.45
N ASN A 476 2.32 3.12 5.24
CA ASN A 476 2.79 3.55 6.55
C ASN A 476 4.17 4.21 6.43
N THR A 477 4.55 5.06 7.39
CA THR A 477 5.97 5.46 7.53
C THR A 477 6.87 4.26 7.80
N ALA A 478 8.01 4.17 7.14
CA ALA A 478 8.99 3.11 7.31
C ALA A 478 10.11 3.50 8.29
N GLY A 479 10.75 2.52 8.91
CA GLY A 479 11.88 2.78 9.82
C GLY A 479 13.23 2.91 9.12
N LEU A 480 13.34 2.48 7.86
CA LEU A 480 14.53 2.61 7.03
C LEU A 480 14.40 3.88 6.18
N LYS A 481 15.52 4.60 6.01
CA LYS A 481 15.60 5.93 5.39
C LYS A 481 16.78 5.98 4.41
N ASN A 482 16.75 5.07 3.44
CA ASN A 482 17.83 4.85 2.49
C ASN A 482 17.30 4.75 1.05
N ILE A 483 18.20 4.44 0.11
CA ILE A 483 17.88 4.34 -1.32
C ILE A 483 16.84 3.26 -1.68
N PHE A 484 16.59 2.30 -0.79
CA PHE A 484 15.67 1.20 -1.01
C PHE A 484 14.29 1.46 -0.40
N GLN A 485 14.28 2.00 0.81
CA GLN A 485 13.08 2.31 1.57
C GLN A 485 13.24 3.72 2.12
N SER A 486 12.35 4.60 1.68
CA SER A 486 12.26 6.00 2.08
C SER A 486 10.80 6.38 2.17
N ASP A 487 10.47 7.21 3.15
CA ASP A 487 9.11 7.72 3.29
C ASP A 487 8.77 8.73 2.20
N TRP A 488 9.77 9.37 1.58
CA TRP A 488 9.54 10.18 0.38
C TRP A 488 8.98 9.32 -0.76
N TYR A 489 9.52 8.11 -0.99
CA TYR A 489 8.92 7.19 -1.96
C TYR A 489 7.50 6.79 -1.58
N ALA A 490 7.29 6.37 -0.33
CA ALA A 490 5.97 5.93 0.12
C ALA A 490 4.92 7.05 0.03
N MET A 491 5.28 8.29 0.37
CA MET A 491 4.43 9.46 0.21
C MET A 491 4.05 9.68 -1.25
N GLN A 492 5.00 9.57 -2.18
CA GLN A 492 4.74 9.72 -3.62
C GLN A 492 3.77 8.64 -4.14
N LEU A 493 3.89 7.40 -3.66
CA LEU A 493 2.92 6.33 -3.98
C LEU A 493 1.53 6.63 -3.39
N ASN A 494 1.47 7.11 -2.14
CA ASN A 494 0.21 7.53 -1.52
C ASN A 494 -0.47 8.66 -2.32
N THR A 495 0.29 9.63 -2.82
CA THR A 495 -0.21 10.70 -3.69
C THR A 495 -0.84 10.14 -4.96
N VAL A 496 -0.17 9.21 -5.65
CA VAL A 496 -0.76 8.55 -6.85
C VAL A 496 -2.07 7.85 -6.50
N MET A 497 -2.09 7.05 -5.43
CA MET A 497 -3.29 6.33 -5.02
C MET A 497 -4.44 7.29 -4.73
N GLN A 498 -4.18 8.35 -3.98
CA GLN A 498 -5.19 9.37 -3.64
C GLN A 498 -5.70 10.09 -4.90
N GLU A 499 -4.81 10.61 -5.74
CA GLU A 499 -5.22 11.34 -6.96
C GLU A 499 -5.97 10.45 -7.95
N MET A 500 -5.59 9.18 -8.10
CA MET A 500 -6.23 8.25 -9.01
C MET A 500 -7.65 7.88 -8.58
N PHE A 501 -7.93 7.88 -7.27
CA PHE A 501 -9.23 7.49 -6.71
C PHE A 501 -10.08 8.66 -6.21
N ARG A 502 -9.57 9.90 -6.22
CA ARG A 502 -10.25 11.04 -5.58
C ARG A 502 -11.66 11.31 -6.10
N ASP A 503 -11.92 11.01 -7.37
CA ASP A 503 -13.19 11.28 -8.05
C ASP A 503 -14.05 10.00 -8.20
N ILE A 504 -13.68 8.92 -7.49
CA ILE A 504 -14.41 7.65 -7.52
C ILE A 504 -15.36 7.56 -6.32
N ASP A 505 -16.65 7.75 -6.59
CA ASP A 505 -17.70 7.62 -5.59
C ASP A 505 -17.74 6.22 -4.96
N GLY A 506 -18.07 6.15 -3.68
CA GLY A 506 -18.18 4.89 -2.93
C GLY A 506 -16.86 4.32 -2.40
N VAL A 507 -15.71 4.87 -2.83
CA VAL A 507 -14.39 4.48 -2.30
C VAL A 507 -14.06 5.29 -1.05
N ILE A 508 -13.43 4.63 -0.08
CA ILE A 508 -12.97 5.23 1.17
C ILE A 508 -11.44 5.17 1.21
N TYR A 509 -10.76 6.32 1.21
CA TYR A 509 -9.30 6.38 1.37
C TYR A 509 -8.93 6.62 2.84
N PHE A 510 -8.27 5.65 3.46
CA PHE A 510 -7.72 5.76 4.81
C PHE A 510 -6.27 6.24 4.75
N ASP A 511 -6.10 7.51 5.09
CA ASP A 511 -4.81 8.11 5.35
C ASP A 511 -4.28 7.65 6.73
N VAL A 512 -3.69 6.47 6.76
CA VAL A 512 -2.95 5.96 7.93
C VAL A 512 -1.52 6.52 7.98
N TRP A 513 -1.11 7.24 6.92
CA TRP A 513 0.19 7.90 6.86
C TRP A 513 0.32 8.94 7.96
N GLN A 514 -0.70 9.77 8.15
CA GLN A 514 -0.69 10.77 9.23
C GLN A 514 -0.66 10.12 10.62
N MET A 515 -1.35 8.99 10.81
CA MET A 515 -1.35 8.24 12.07
C MET A 515 0.05 7.72 12.41
N THR A 516 0.80 7.23 11.42
CA THR A 516 2.14 6.68 11.62
C THR A 516 3.21 7.77 11.71
N SER A 517 3.03 8.88 10.99
CA SER A 517 3.94 10.03 10.97
C SER A 517 3.98 10.82 12.28
N CYS A 518 2.86 10.92 12.99
CA CYS A 518 2.80 11.71 14.23
C CYS A 518 2.94 10.87 15.50
N HIS A 519 2.91 9.53 15.44
CA HIS A 519 2.97 8.71 16.64
C HIS A 519 4.32 8.86 17.38
N TYR A 520 4.34 8.57 18.68
CA TYR A 520 5.57 8.57 19.49
C TYR A 520 6.37 7.26 19.37
N LEU A 521 5.78 6.23 18.77
CA LEU A 521 6.47 4.96 18.56
C LEU A 521 7.46 5.13 17.42
N ARG A 522 8.56 4.39 17.48
CA ARG A 522 9.54 4.37 16.40
C ARG A 522 8.86 3.95 15.09
N GLU A 523 9.11 4.71 14.04
CA GLU A 523 8.61 4.44 12.70
C GLU A 523 9.02 3.02 12.26
N ASN A 524 8.06 2.29 11.72
CA ASN A 524 8.23 0.93 11.23
C ASN A 524 7.12 0.68 10.20
N VAL A 525 7.50 0.08 9.06
CA VAL A 525 6.55 -0.28 8.00
C VAL A 525 5.43 -1.18 8.54
N HIS A 526 5.76 -2.02 9.54
CA HIS A 526 4.82 -2.74 10.38
C HIS A 526 4.60 -1.96 11.69
N PRO A 527 3.65 -1.01 11.75
CA PRO A 527 3.45 -0.18 12.92
C PRO A 527 3.06 -1.01 14.15
N GLY A 528 3.33 -0.44 15.33
CA GLY A 528 3.09 -1.10 16.60
C GLY A 528 1.60 -1.41 16.85
N PRO A 529 1.29 -2.36 17.77
CA PRO A 529 -0.08 -2.83 17.99
C PRO A 529 -1.11 -1.74 18.34
N VAL A 530 -0.68 -0.65 18.98
CA VAL A 530 -1.55 0.50 19.32
C VAL A 530 -2.05 1.20 18.06
N ILE A 531 -1.17 1.42 17.08
CA ILE A 531 -1.52 2.05 15.81
C ILE A 531 -2.45 1.12 15.02
N VAL A 532 -2.10 -0.16 14.89
CA VAL A 532 -2.94 -1.17 14.22
C VAL A 532 -4.34 -1.25 14.84
N ALA A 533 -4.45 -1.16 16.17
CA ALA A 533 -5.75 -1.14 16.85
C ALA A 533 -6.60 0.07 16.45
N ASN A 534 -5.98 1.25 16.31
CA ASN A 534 -6.66 2.46 15.87
C ASN A 534 -7.06 2.40 14.39
N GLU A 535 -6.19 1.88 13.51
CA GLU A 535 -6.51 1.65 12.10
C GLU A 535 -7.73 0.72 11.95
N VAL A 536 -7.77 -0.36 12.74
CA VAL A 536 -8.90 -1.31 12.76
C VAL A 536 -10.16 -0.69 13.36
N ASN A 537 -10.06 0.12 14.42
CA ASN A 537 -11.20 0.87 14.95
C ASN A 537 -11.79 1.84 13.91
N MET A 538 -10.94 2.49 13.11
CA MET A 538 -11.39 3.29 11.97
C MET A 538 -12.15 2.43 10.96
N LEU A 539 -11.58 1.31 10.52
CA LEU A 539 -12.28 0.35 9.63
C LEU A 539 -13.68 0.01 10.14
N PHE A 540 -13.80 -0.41 11.39
CA PHE A 540 -15.08 -0.78 11.98
C PHE A 540 -16.04 0.41 12.05
N SER A 541 -15.56 1.63 12.26
CA SER A 541 -16.41 2.83 12.26
C SER A 541 -17.12 3.07 10.91
N TYR A 542 -16.53 2.64 9.79
CA TYR A 542 -17.16 2.70 8.46
C TYR A 542 -18.01 1.47 8.14
N VAL A 543 -17.58 0.29 8.58
CA VAL A 543 -18.24 -0.99 8.23
C VAL A 543 -19.47 -1.28 9.09
N CYS A 544 -19.46 -0.88 10.36
CA CYS A 544 -20.52 -1.24 11.29
C CYS A 544 -21.77 -0.39 11.09
N PRO A 545 -22.97 -0.99 11.14
CA PRO A 545 -24.22 -0.23 11.25
C PRO A 545 -24.24 0.58 12.55
N ALA A 546 -25.06 1.63 12.58
CA ALA A 546 -25.21 2.51 13.73
C ALA A 546 -25.88 1.78 14.90
#